data_AF-A0A1W0E960-F1
#
_entry.id   AF-A0A1W0E960-F1
#
_cell.length_a   1.000
_cell.length_b   1.000
_cell.length_c   1.000
_cell.angle_alpha   90.00
_cell.angle_beta   90.00
_cell.angle_gamma   90.00
#
_symmetry.space_group_name_H-M   'P 1'
#
loop_
_entity.id
_entity.type
_entity.pdbx_description
1 polymer ?
#
loop_
_entity_poly.entity_id
_entity_poly.type
_entity_poly.pdbx_seq_one_letter_code
_entity_poly.pdbx_strand_id
1 'polypeptide(L)'
;MANDLKNILIVAKNAHQFENYVIPGVNVDVIGRDVKYDLVIYTDIVFSLNLKHCKSISDAEIWFERKEEMTNTIISNAIDHYKKCEKRLGK
;
A
#
# COMPACT_ATOMS: atom_id res chain seq x y z
N MET A 1 8.33 -16.72 -9.37
CA MET A 1 7.38 -16.89 -8.24
C MET A 1 6.39 -15.75 -8.36
N ALA A 2 5.09 -16.03 -8.51
CA ALA A 2 4.10 -14.96 -8.58
C ALA A 2 4.10 -14.24 -7.24
N ASN A 3 4.28 -12.91 -7.24
CA ASN A 3 4.19 -12.13 -6.02
C ASN A 3 2.73 -12.14 -5.55
N ASP A 4 2.44 -12.88 -4.48
CA ASP A 4 1.12 -13.07 -3.85
C ASP A 4 0.64 -11.76 -3.19
N LEU A 5 0.43 -10.71 -3.99
CA LEU A 5 -0.22 -9.49 -3.51
C LEU A 5 -1.67 -9.82 -3.15
N LYS A 6 -2.06 -9.66 -1.89
CA LYS A 6 -3.42 -9.95 -1.41
C LYS A 6 -4.07 -8.75 -0.75
N ASN A 7 -3.32 -7.97 0.04
CA ASN A 7 -3.87 -6.83 0.78
C ASN A 7 -3.05 -5.56 0.53
N ILE A 8 -3.69 -4.52 0.02
CA ILE A 8 -3.13 -3.18 -0.18
C ILE A 8 -3.78 -2.20 0.80
N LEU A 9 -2.98 -1.33 1.39
CA LEU A 9 -3.46 -0.16 2.10
C LEU A 9 -3.08 1.11 1.33
N ILE A 10 -4.07 1.90 0.93
CA ILE A 10 -3.88 3.23 0.35
C ILE A 10 -4.00 4.27 1.46
N VAL A 11 -2.96 5.08 1.62
CA VAL A 11 -2.89 6.15 2.62
C VAL A 11 -2.59 7.46 1.91
N ALA A 12 -3.62 8.29 1.78
CA ALA A 12 -3.56 9.57 1.09
C ALA A 12 -4.67 10.50 1.58
N LYS A 13 -4.52 11.81 1.37
CA LYS A 13 -5.55 12.81 1.68
C LYS A 13 -6.88 12.51 0.96
N ASN A 14 -6.80 12.04 -0.28
CA ASN A 14 -7.95 11.69 -1.12
C ASN A 14 -8.25 10.17 -1.15
N ALA A 15 -7.79 9.40 -0.16
CA ALA A 15 -7.92 7.93 -0.17
C ALA A 15 -9.39 7.44 -0.31
N HIS A 16 -10.36 8.19 0.20
CA HIS A 16 -11.81 7.89 0.07
C HIS A 16 -12.26 7.68 -1.38
N GLN A 17 -11.59 8.30 -2.36
CA GLN A 17 -11.90 8.12 -3.79
C GLN A 17 -11.62 6.69 -4.29
N PHE A 18 -10.85 5.92 -3.52
CA PHE A 18 -10.41 4.55 -3.85
C PHE A 18 -11.11 3.47 -3.01
N GLU A 19 -12.15 3.80 -2.24
CA GLU A 19 -12.91 2.82 -1.44
C GLU A 19 -13.51 1.68 -2.27
N ASN A 20 -13.85 1.96 -3.53
CA ASN A 20 -14.38 0.98 -4.48
C ASN A 20 -13.36 0.61 -5.57
N TYR A 21 -12.07 0.84 -5.33
CA TYR A 21 -11.03 0.48 -6.30
C TYR A 21 -10.88 -1.03 -6.38
N VAL A 22 -11.12 -1.60 -7.57
CA VAL A 22 -11.14 -3.06 -7.75
C VAL A 22 -9.88 -3.53 -8.45
N ILE A 23 -9.18 -4.46 -7.79
CA ILE A 23 -8.13 -5.27 -8.38
C ILE A 23 -8.55 -6.73 -8.19
N PRO A 24 -8.70 -7.54 -9.26
CA PRO A 24 -9.12 -8.93 -9.13
C PRO A 24 -8.23 -9.73 -8.17
N GLY A 25 -8.84 -10.31 -7.13
CA GLY A 25 -8.15 -11.13 -6.13
C GLY A 25 -7.32 -10.38 -5.08
N VAL A 26 -7.40 -9.04 -5.05
CA VAL A 26 -6.68 -8.19 -4.08
C VAL A 26 -7.67 -7.33 -3.32
N ASN A 27 -7.54 -7.33 -1.99
CA ASN A 27 -8.27 -6.43 -1.11
C ASN A 27 -7.56 -5.07 -1.08
N VAL A 28 -8.32 -4.00 -1.29
CA VAL A 28 -7.82 -2.62 -1.22
C VAL A 28 -8.53 -1.91 -0.08
N ASP A 29 -7.77 -1.48 0.92
CA ASP A 29 -8.27 -0.72 2.06
C ASP A 29 -7.79 0.73 2.01
N VAL A 30 -8.56 1.64 2.59
CA VAL A 30 -8.21 3.07 2.74
C VAL A 30 -8.28 3.58 4.19
N ILE A 31 -8.75 2.74 5.12
CA ILE A 31 -8.93 3.08 6.55
C ILE A 31 -7.88 2.40 7.44
N GLY A 32 -7.28 1.29 6.98
CA GLY A 32 -6.44 0.42 7.79
C GLY A 32 -7.28 -0.47 8.71
N ARG A 33 -6.97 -1.76 8.74
CA ARG A 33 -7.65 -2.81 9.51
C ARG A 33 -6.63 -3.72 10.17
N ASP A 34 -7.08 -4.57 11.09
CA ASP A 34 -6.25 -5.60 11.73
C ASP A 34 -6.06 -6.82 10.81
N VAL A 35 -5.41 -6.59 9.66
CA VAL A 35 -5.03 -7.60 8.66
C VAL A 35 -3.56 -7.43 8.30
N LYS A 36 -2.90 -8.45 7.76
CA LYS A 36 -1.54 -8.30 7.22
C LYS A 36 -1.59 -7.67 5.82
N TYR A 37 -1.05 -6.47 5.69
CA TYR A 37 -0.85 -5.80 4.41
C TYR A 37 0.42 -6.28 3.74
N ASP A 38 0.35 -6.47 2.43
CA ASP A 38 1.50 -6.78 1.58
C ASP A 38 2.18 -5.51 1.07
N LEU A 39 1.37 -4.49 0.76
CA LEU A 39 1.81 -3.22 0.19
C LEU A 39 1.04 -2.06 0.82
N VAL A 40 1.76 -1.05 1.28
CA VAL A 40 1.22 0.25 1.69
C VAL A 40 1.62 1.28 0.65
N ILE A 41 0.64 1.96 0.06
CA ILE A 41 0.87 3.03 -0.92
C ILE A 41 0.53 4.36 -0.25
N TYR A 42 1.57 5.14 0.03
CA TYR A 42 1.49 6.35 0.84
C TYR A 42 1.86 7.58 -0.01
N THR A 43 1.02 8.61 -0.01
CA THR A 43 1.32 9.90 -0.65
C THR A 43 1.13 11.04 0.33
N ASP A 44 2.18 11.84 0.50
CA ASP A 44 2.16 13.09 1.25
C ASP A 44 3.39 13.95 0.86
N ILE A 45 3.41 15.22 1.24
CA ILE A 45 4.59 16.10 1.10
C ILE A 45 5.71 15.68 2.05
N VAL A 46 5.35 15.16 3.22
CA VAL A 46 6.28 14.68 4.26
C VAL A 46 5.97 13.23 4.59
N PHE A 47 7.00 12.40 4.65
CA PHE A 47 6.84 11.03 5.10
C PHE A 47 6.55 11.00 6.61
N SER A 48 5.30 10.70 6.98
CA SER A 48 4.85 10.61 8.36
C SER A 48 3.80 9.50 8.50
N LEU A 49 4.25 8.29 8.81
CA LEU A 49 3.35 7.17 9.06
C LEU A 49 2.91 7.18 10.53
N ASN A 50 1.72 7.71 10.79
CA ASN A 50 1.05 7.54 12.07
C ASN A 50 0.26 6.23 12.07
N LEU A 51 0.84 5.19 12.66
CA LEU A 51 0.37 3.81 12.50
C LEU A 51 -0.41 3.38 13.73
N LYS A 52 -1.74 3.30 13.59
CA LYS A 52 -2.61 2.73 14.63
C LYS A 52 -2.44 1.20 14.75
N HIS A 53 -2.05 0.54 13.66
CA HIS A 53 -1.94 -0.92 13.55
C HIS A 53 -0.53 -1.34 13.08
N CYS A 54 0.52 -1.08 13.87
CA CYS A 54 1.91 -1.35 13.48
C CYS A 54 2.18 -2.82 13.10
N LYS A 55 1.48 -3.78 13.73
CA LYS A 55 1.62 -5.21 13.39
C LYS A 55 1.10 -5.55 12.00
N SER A 56 0.09 -4.83 11.51
CA SER A 56 -0.55 -5.07 10.22
C SER A 56 0.35 -4.76 9.03
N ILE A 57 1.35 -3.90 9.22
CA ILE A 57 2.24 -3.43 8.16
C ILE A 57 3.71 -3.74 8.43
N SER A 58 4.02 -4.52 9.48
CA SER A 58 5.41 -4.77 9.90
C SER A 58 6.25 -5.42 8.80
N ASP A 59 5.60 -6.23 7.97
CA ASP A 59 6.22 -7.00 6.88
C ASP A 59 5.82 -6.43 5.51
N ALA A 60 5.09 -5.31 5.48
CA ALA A 60 4.57 -4.72 4.24
C ALA A 60 5.66 -3.96 3.50
N GLU A 61 5.63 -4.05 2.17
CA GLU A 61 6.37 -3.11 1.33
C GLU A 61 5.71 -1.73 1.44
N ILE A 62 6.51 -0.66 1.50
CA ILE A 62 5.98 0.70 1.61
C ILE A 62 6.43 1.51 0.40
N TRP A 63 5.49 1.80 -0.49
CA TRP A 63 5.68 2.77 -1.57
C TRP A 63 5.32 4.16 -1.09
N PHE A 64 6.31 5.04 -0.98
CA PHE A 64 6.08 6.46 -0.72
C PHE A 64 6.33 7.29 -1.98
N GLU A 65 5.37 8.15 -2.33
CA GLU A 65 5.56 9.16 -3.35
C GLU A 65 5.26 10.56 -2.80
N ARG A 66 6.18 11.49 -3.02
CA ARG A 66 6.06 12.87 -2.53
C ARG A 66 5.08 13.68 -3.37
N LYS A 67 3.78 13.55 -3.08
CA LYS A 67 2.66 14.25 -3.75
C LYS A 67 1.52 14.45 -2.74
N GLU A 68 0.69 15.47 -2.95
CA GLU A 68 -0.47 15.72 -2.08
C GLU A 68 -1.60 14.70 -2.27
N GLU A 69 -1.73 14.14 -3.47
CA GLU A 69 -2.85 13.28 -3.85
C GLU A 69 -2.40 11.97 -4.49
N MET A 70 -3.19 10.93 -4.23
CA MET A 70 -3.08 9.63 -4.86
C MET A 70 -3.71 9.66 -6.25
N THR A 71 -3.10 8.93 -7.20
CA THR A 71 -3.63 8.73 -8.55
C THR A 71 -3.51 7.27 -8.97
N ASN A 72 -4.29 6.85 -9.97
CA ASN A 72 -4.20 5.51 -10.54
C ASN A 72 -2.78 5.15 -11.01
N THR A 73 -2.05 6.12 -11.58
CA THR A 73 -0.66 5.91 -12.03
C THR A 73 0.27 5.57 -10.87
N ILE A 74 0.11 6.23 -9.72
CA ILE A 74 0.91 5.94 -8.51
C ILE A 74 0.61 4.52 -8.03
N ILE A 75 -0.68 4.15 -7.99
CA ILE A 75 -1.11 2.80 -7.60
C ILE A 75 -0.50 1.74 -8.52
N SER A 76 -0.59 1.92 -9.84
CA SER A 76 -0.02 0.99 -10.82
C SER A 76 1.50 0.86 -10.66
N ASN A 77 2.21 1.98 -10.50
CA ASN A 77 3.66 1.99 -10.32
C ASN A 77 4.08 1.24 -9.05
N ALA A 78 3.37 1.45 -7.94
CA ALA A 78 3.63 0.78 -6.68
C ALA A 78 3.42 -0.75 -6.78
N ILE A 79 2.34 -1.18 -7.46
CA ILE A 79 2.05 -2.60 -7.69
C ILE A 79 3.13 -3.23 -8.58
N ASP A 80 3.55 -2.55 -9.65
CA ASP A 80 4.59 -3.04 -10.54
C ASP A 80 5.96 -3.11 -9.85
N HIS A 81 6.25 -2.16 -8.95
CA HIS A 81 7.42 -2.22 -8.09
C HIS A 81 7.35 -3.43 -7.17
N TYR A 82 6.26 -3.59 -6.42
CA TYR A 82 6.07 -4.72 -5.53
C TYR A 82 6.28 -6.05 -6.25
N LYS A 83 5.72 -6.24 -7.45
CA LYS A 83 5.89 -7.46 -8.26
C LYS A 83 7.35 -7.77 -8.64
N LYS A 84 8.23 -6.76 -8.66
CA LYS A 84 9.66 -6.91 -9.00
C LYS A 84 10.54 -7.03 -7.77
N CYS A 85 10.06 -6.63 -6.60
CA CYS A 85 10.85 -6.68 -5.38
C CYS A 85 11.01 -8.10 -4.84
N GLU A 86 12.24 -8.42 -4.41
CA GLU A 86 12.53 -9.58 -3.59
C GLU A 86 12.08 -9.30 -2.15
N LYS A 87 11.13 -10.07 -1.62
CA LYS A 87 10.76 -9.99 -0.20
C LYS A 87 11.95 -10.45 0.65
N ARG A 88 12.62 -9.52 1.34
CA ARG A 88 13.70 -9.81 2.30
C ARG A 88 13.15 -9.74 3.72
N LEU A 89 12.77 -10.89 4.29
CA LEU A 89 12.12 -10.98 5.60
C LEU A 89 13.09 -10.93 6.80
N GLY A 90 14.26 -10.30 6.65
CA GLY A 90 15.37 -10.48 7.59
C GLY A 90 15.95 -11.89 7.50
N LYS A 91 17.17 -12.09 8.03
CA LYS A 91 17.83 -13.39 8.10
C LYS A 91 17.51 -14.08 9.42
#